data_AF-A4VS30-F1
#
_entry.id   AF-A4VS30-F1
#
_cell.length_a   1.000
_cell.length_b   1.000
_cell.length_c   1.000
_cell.angle_alpha   90.00
_cell.angle_beta   90.00
_cell.angle_gamma   90.00
#
_symmetry.space_group_name_H-M   'P 1'
#
loop_
_entity.id
_entity.type
_entity.pdbx_description
1 polymer ?
#
loop_
_entity_poly.entity_id
_entity_poly.type
_entity_poly.pdbx_seq_one_letter_code
_entity_poly.pdbx_strand_id
1 'polypeptide(L)'
;MQCRYCRIGRRRRPDHPFVCLPAGSNSGSAETTAFTRSASFVRTCKQMFPRQPTGGSGCHRSVGLARGRRAVYCIYKQHLATTMTLPISTPRGRGTAVNPDNRFAPTRSEAYDDGWEQDVPPTRATEVRREIAKSVLTRNQSPDVGFDRSVNPYRGCEHGCIYCFARPSHAYWDLSPGIDFETRLIAKTNLAERLEAELSKPGYVPQPIALGVNTDAYQPLEREQRLTRQALEILLRFRHPVHIITKGSLVLRDLDLLVPLAEQRLVSVSVSLTTLDDELKRIMEPRAASPSARLRVLRTLHEAGVPVSVMCAPMIPMINDMELERLLEAAREAGARSAGYVLLRLPHEVAGLFEGWLEEHFPQRAAHVMSLVRQSRGGKDYDSRFGSRMRGEGQFAQLLAQRFQLACKRLGFNRRDQNYGLDCSRFVVPGRQMPLL
;
A
#
# COMPACT_ATOMS: atom_id res chain seq x y z
N MET A 1 -33.83 9.47 10.76
CA MET A 1 -34.03 10.16 12.05
C MET A 1 -32.68 10.69 12.53
N GLN A 2 -32.52 12.01 12.55
CA GLN A 2 -31.34 12.71 13.07
C GLN A 2 -31.43 12.80 14.60
N CYS A 3 -30.31 12.75 15.32
CA CYS A 3 -30.23 13.34 16.65
C CYS A 3 -28.92 14.10 16.84
N ARG A 4 -29.07 15.37 17.18
CA ARG A 4 -28.04 16.36 17.51
C ARG A 4 -27.85 16.41 19.03
N TYR A 5 -26.60 16.70 19.43
CA TYR A 5 -26.15 17.40 20.65
C TYR A 5 -26.53 16.87 22.06
N CYS A 6 -25.51 16.57 22.87
CA CYS A 6 -25.36 17.20 24.19
C CYS A 6 -23.88 17.30 24.60
N ARG A 7 -23.43 18.52 24.91
CA ARG A 7 -22.17 18.89 25.58
C ARG A 7 -22.55 19.45 26.95
N ILE A 8 -21.86 19.01 28.01
CA ILE A 8 -21.57 19.61 29.34
C ILE A 8 -20.96 18.41 30.13
N GLY A 9 -19.91 18.43 30.95
CA GLY A 9 -19.11 19.47 31.58
C GLY A 9 -18.72 18.98 33.00
N ARG A 10 -17.51 18.41 33.13
CA ARG A 10 -16.62 18.29 34.32
C ARG A 10 -17.04 17.54 35.63
N ARG A 11 -16.11 16.61 35.99
CA ARG A 11 -15.50 16.23 37.30
C ARG A 11 -16.06 15.05 38.15
N ARG A 12 -15.21 14.00 38.17
CA ARG A 12 -14.96 12.85 39.08
C ARG A 12 -15.60 12.82 40.48
N ARG A 13 -16.08 11.62 40.89
CA ARG A 13 -15.39 10.66 41.80
C ARG A 13 -16.05 9.26 41.76
N PRO A 14 -15.36 8.18 42.21
CA PRO A 14 -15.60 6.78 41.82
C PRO A 14 -16.45 5.99 42.83
N ASP A 15 -16.68 4.71 42.52
CA ASP A 15 -17.22 3.62 43.35
C ASP A 15 -18.73 3.37 43.25
N HIS A 16 -19.12 2.53 42.28
CA HIS A 16 -19.98 1.34 42.45
C HIS A 16 -20.37 0.75 41.06
N PRO A 17 -20.35 -0.59 40.88
CA PRO A 17 -20.67 -1.22 39.60
C PRO A 17 -22.19 -1.21 39.35
N PHE A 18 -22.62 -0.58 38.26
CA PHE A 18 -23.99 -0.68 37.74
C PHE A 18 -24.17 -1.99 36.99
N VAL A 19 -25.02 -2.87 37.54
CA VAL A 19 -25.55 -4.06 36.88
C VAL A 19 -26.84 -3.66 36.17
N CYS A 20 -26.86 -3.75 34.84
CA CYS A 20 -28.08 -3.60 34.04
C CYS A 20 -28.68 -4.99 33.75
N LEU A 21 -29.82 -5.29 34.41
CA LEU A 21 -30.74 -6.36 34.05
C LEU A 21 -31.85 -5.79 33.14
N PRO A 22 -32.30 -6.53 32.10
CA PRO A 22 -33.65 -6.38 31.57
C PRO A 22 -34.57 -7.51 32.08
N ALA A 23 -35.75 -7.11 32.53
CA ALA A 23 -36.86 -7.98 32.95
C ALA A 23 -37.74 -8.42 31.76
N GLY A 24 -38.33 -9.62 31.88
CA GLY A 24 -39.57 -10.08 31.20
C GLY A 24 -39.38 -10.66 29.79
N SER A 25 -39.21 -11.98 29.64
CA SER A 25 -40.22 -13.06 29.64
C SER A 25 -40.79 -13.38 28.25
N ASN A 26 -40.31 -14.48 27.65
CA ASN A 26 -41.19 -15.49 27.07
C ASN A 26 -40.51 -16.87 27.07
N SER A 27 -41.33 -17.86 27.36
CA SER A 27 -41.10 -19.25 27.77
C SER A 27 -40.36 -20.15 26.78
N GLY A 28 -39.52 -21.05 27.30
CA GLY A 28 -39.01 -22.23 26.60
C GLY A 28 -37.92 -22.96 27.40
N SER A 29 -38.34 -23.96 28.20
CA SER A 29 -37.59 -25.10 28.78
C SER A 29 -36.05 -25.10 28.60
N ALA A 30 -35.27 -24.84 29.65
CA ALA A 30 -34.78 -25.82 30.62
C ALA A 30 -33.75 -26.82 30.02
N GLU A 31 -32.46 -26.53 30.22
CA GLU A 31 -31.51 -27.45 30.85
C GLU A 31 -30.18 -26.71 31.16
N THR A 32 -30.02 -26.38 32.43
CA THR A 32 -28.81 -25.82 33.03
C THR A 32 -27.95 -26.99 33.48
N THR A 33 -26.81 -27.24 32.83
CA THR A 33 -25.77 -28.12 33.40
C THR A 33 -24.53 -27.31 33.69
N ALA A 34 -24.34 -26.99 34.96
CA ALA A 34 -23.10 -26.47 35.50
C ALA A 34 -22.03 -27.56 35.43
N PHE A 35 -20.86 -27.25 34.85
CA PHE A 35 -19.66 -28.08 35.02
C PHE A 35 -18.65 -27.33 35.88
N THR A 36 -18.68 -27.69 37.16
CA THR A 36 -17.60 -27.51 38.12
C THR A 36 -16.35 -28.26 37.65
N ARG A 37 -15.18 -27.60 37.78
CA ARG A 37 -13.86 -28.22 37.67
C ARG A 37 -13.73 -29.33 38.71
N SER A 38 -13.41 -30.53 38.27
CA SER A 38 -12.79 -31.56 39.11
C SER A 38 -11.83 -32.40 38.28
N ALA A 39 -10.65 -32.58 38.87
CA ALA A 39 -9.53 -33.31 38.34
C ALA A 39 -9.73 -34.83 38.41
N SER A 40 -8.86 -35.53 37.68
CA SER A 40 -8.69 -36.99 37.59
C SER A 40 -9.51 -37.69 36.50
N PHE A 41 -8.84 -38.08 35.42
CA PHE A 41 -8.82 -39.50 35.03
C PHE A 41 -7.61 -39.79 34.14
N VAL A 42 -6.64 -40.51 34.69
CA VAL A 42 -5.60 -41.22 33.95
C VAL A 42 -6.26 -42.45 33.33
N ARG A 43 -6.27 -42.58 32.00
CA ARG A 43 -6.50 -43.87 31.34
C ARG A 43 -5.50 -44.11 30.22
N THR A 44 -4.79 -45.20 30.43
CA THR A 44 -3.89 -45.96 29.59
C THR A 44 -4.50 -46.28 28.22
N CYS A 45 -3.76 -46.01 27.14
CA CYS A 45 -3.94 -46.70 25.87
C CYS A 45 -2.58 -47.20 25.38
N LYS A 46 -2.47 -48.53 25.34
CA LYS A 46 -1.32 -49.34 24.93
C LYS A 46 -1.72 -49.98 23.59
N GLN A 47 -0.76 -50.09 22.68
CA GLN A 47 -0.73 -50.96 21.48
C GLN A 47 -1.49 -50.50 20.23
N MET A 48 -0.73 -50.16 19.18
CA MET A 48 -0.63 -50.95 17.94
C MET A 48 0.41 -50.30 17.02
N PHE A 49 1.42 -51.06 16.57
CA PHE A 49 1.91 -51.18 15.18
C PHE A 49 3.30 -51.89 15.17
N PRO A 50 3.58 -52.76 14.17
CA PRO A 50 4.52 -53.87 14.27
C PRO A 50 5.97 -53.55 13.86
N ARG A 51 6.89 -54.45 14.26
CA ARG A 51 8.34 -54.49 13.94
C ARG A 51 8.62 -55.00 12.52
N GLN A 52 9.70 -54.49 11.90
CA GLN A 52 10.87 -55.20 11.28
C GLN A 52 11.53 -54.36 10.13
N PRO A 53 12.75 -54.68 9.59
CA PRO A 53 14.07 -54.67 10.27
C PRO A 53 15.26 -54.11 9.41
N THR A 54 16.41 -53.90 10.07
CA THR A 54 17.83 -54.06 9.62
C THR A 54 18.47 -53.28 8.46
N GLY A 55 19.69 -52.79 8.76
CA GLY A 55 20.79 -52.40 7.84
C GLY A 55 21.36 -51.03 8.22
N GLY A 56 22.63 -50.78 8.54
CA GLY A 56 23.90 -51.49 8.40
C GLY A 56 24.99 -50.42 8.20
N SER A 57 26.20 -50.63 8.75
CA SER A 57 27.40 -49.76 8.73
C SER A 57 27.39 -48.57 9.72
N GLY A 58 28.34 -48.34 10.62
CA GLY A 58 29.67 -48.92 10.83
C GLY A 58 30.73 -47.81 10.80
N CYS A 59 31.16 -47.30 11.95
CA CYS A 59 32.52 -46.77 12.13
C CYS A 59 32.91 -46.74 13.61
N HIS A 60 33.89 -47.56 13.98
CA HIS A 60 34.53 -47.58 15.29
C HIS A 60 35.51 -46.41 15.42
N ARG A 61 35.51 -45.76 16.60
CA ARG A 61 36.76 -45.36 17.27
C ARG A 61 36.52 -45.25 18.77
N SER A 62 37.11 -46.19 19.49
CA SER A 62 37.20 -46.24 20.95
C SER A 62 38.43 -45.47 21.42
N VAL A 63 38.25 -44.50 22.33
CA VAL A 63 39.33 -43.92 23.14
C VAL A 63 38.83 -43.73 24.58
N GLY A 64 39.49 -44.43 25.51
CA GLY A 64 39.82 -43.97 26.86
C GLY A 64 38.69 -43.65 27.84
N LEU A 65 38.39 -44.59 28.74
CA LEU A 65 37.73 -44.32 30.02
C LEU A 65 38.69 -43.59 30.96
N ALA A 66 38.38 -42.33 31.29
CA ALA A 66 38.87 -41.66 32.49
C ALA A 66 37.67 -41.10 33.27
N ARG A 67 37.62 -41.45 34.56
CA ARG A 67 36.53 -41.19 35.50
C ARG A 67 36.27 -39.69 35.66
N GLY A 68 35.05 -39.27 35.36
CA GLY A 68 34.52 -37.95 35.72
C GLY A 68 33.01 -37.96 35.57
N ARG A 69 32.28 -37.81 36.69
CA ARG A 69 30.81 -37.77 36.70
C ARG A 69 30.32 -36.67 35.75
N ARG A 70 29.63 -37.04 34.68
CA ARG A 70 28.79 -36.13 33.88
C ARG A 70 27.42 -36.78 33.75
N ALA A 71 26.41 -36.08 34.25
CA ALA A 71 25.03 -36.42 34.04
C ALA A 71 24.75 -36.41 32.54
N VAL A 72 24.36 -37.56 32.00
CA VAL A 72 23.86 -37.68 30.62
C VAL A 72 22.41 -37.20 30.66
N TYR A 73 22.18 -35.93 30.34
CA TYR A 73 20.83 -35.49 29.96
C TYR A 73 20.51 -36.11 28.61
N CYS A 74 19.73 -37.18 28.63
CA CYS A 74 19.06 -37.70 27.45
C CYS A 74 18.05 -36.64 27.00
N ILE A 75 18.42 -35.82 26.02
CA ILE A 75 17.49 -34.92 25.33
C ILE A 75 16.57 -35.82 24.49
N TYR A 76 15.45 -36.23 25.07
CA TYR A 76 14.30 -36.66 24.28
C TYR A 76 13.86 -35.44 23.46
N LYS A 77 14.18 -35.46 22.16
CA LYS A 77 13.62 -34.55 21.17
C LYS A 77 12.13 -34.90 21.00
N GLN A 78 11.30 -34.50 21.96
CA GLN A 78 9.88 -34.40 21.73
C GLN A 78 9.66 -33.25 20.75
N HIS A 79 9.35 -33.60 19.50
CA HIS A 79 8.67 -32.73 18.57
C HIS A 79 7.31 -32.37 19.17
N LEU A 80 7.28 -31.37 20.05
CA LEU A 80 6.07 -30.75 20.55
C LEU A 80 5.97 -29.35 19.96
N ALA A 81 4.96 -29.21 19.11
CA ALA A 81 4.28 -27.99 18.71
C ALA A 81 5.19 -26.86 18.21
N THR A 82 5.25 -26.74 16.88
CA THR A 82 5.24 -25.46 16.19
C THR A 82 4.48 -24.44 17.01
N THR A 83 5.16 -23.41 17.51
CA THR A 83 4.54 -22.25 18.14
C THR A 83 3.49 -21.73 17.16
N MET A 84 2.21 -22.01 17.43
CA MET A 84 1.11 -21.45 16.66
C MET A 84 1.13 -19.94 16.90
N THR A 85 1.87 -19.22 16.08
CA THR A 85 1.69 -17.79 15.93
C THR A 85 0.26 -17.64 15.42
N LEU A 86 -0.66 -17.18 16.28
CA LEU A 86 -2.03 -16.89 15.88
C LEU A 86 -1.97 -16.02 14.61
N PRO A 87 -2.75 -16.32 13.56
CA PRO A 87 -2.75 -15.50 12.36
C PRO A 87 -3.14 -14.08 12.78
N ILE A 88 -2.19 -13.15 12.65
CA ILE A 88 -2.42 -11.75 12.99
C ILE A 88 -3.39 -11.22 11.94
N SER A 89 -4.68 -11.14 12.29
CA SER A 89 -5.69 -10.60 11.39
C SER A 89 -5.33 -9.18 10.96
N THR A 90 -5.51 -8.90 9.67
CA THR A 90 -5.23 -7.59 9.10
C THR A 90 -6.09 -6.52 9.80
N PRO A 91 -5.47 -5.49 10.42
CA PRO A 91 -6.21 -4.47 11.13
C PRO A 91 -7.19 -3.74 10.21
N ARG A 92 -8.35 -3.33 10.75
CA ARG A 92 -9.28 -2.49 10.00
C ARG A 92 -8.58 -1.23 9.49
N GLY A 93 -8.71 -0.95 8.21
CA GLY A 93 -8.11 0.24 7.59
C GLY A 93 -6.62 0.08 7.26
N ARG A 94 -6.06 -1.13 7.35
CA ARG A 94 -4.65 -1.44 7.08
C ARG A 94 -4.52 -2.50 5.99
N GLY A 95 -3.46 -2.41 5.20
CA GLY A 95 -3.22 -3.28 4.05
C GLY A 95 -2.57 -4.61 4.42
N THR A 96 -1.93 -4.67 5.58
CA THR A 96 -1.25 -5.86 6.09
C THR A 96 -1.16 -5.80 7.60
N ALA A 97 -1.12 -6.95 8.28
CA ALA A 97 -0.73 -7.03 9.69
C ALA A 97 0.77 -7.29 9.88
N VAL A 98 1.49 -7.61 8.80
CA VAL A 98 2.86 -8.10 8.85
C VAL A 98 3.82 -6.92 8.99
N ASN A 99 4.82 -7.07 9.86
CA ASN A 99 5.88 -6.10 10.08
C ASN A 99 7.26 -6.76 9.89
N PRO A 100 7.63 -7.14 8.64
CA PRO A 100 8.91 -7.79 8.41
C PRO A 100 10.06 -6.86 8.78
N ASP A 101 11.18 -7.42 9.25
CA ASP A 101 12.39 -6.65 9.50
C ASP A 101 12.84 -5.92 8.22
N ASN A 102 13.45 -4.75 8.40
CA ASN A 102 13.98 -4.04 7.25
C ASN A 102 15.22 -4.77 6.68
N ARG A 103 15.39 -4.75 5.35
CA ARG A 103 16.47 -5.48 4.65
C ARG A 103 17.89 -5.11 5.07
N PHE A 104 18.07 -3.98 5.75
CA PHE A 104 19.38 -3.44 6.15
C PHE A 104 19.62 -3.59 7.65
N ALA A 105 18.67 -4.19 8.39
CA ALA A 105 18.78 -4.36 9.83
C ALA A 105 19.92 -5.33 10.14
N PRO A 106 20.88 -4.97 11.02
CA PRO A 106 21.98 -5.85 11.39
C PRO A 106 21.53 -6.99 12.32
N THR A 107 20.38 -6.83 12.98
CA THR A 107 19.82 -7.77 13.94
C THR A 107 18.32 -7.93 13.70
N ARG A 108 17.80 -9.10 14.07
CA ARG A 108 16.38 -9.45 14.01
C ARG A 108 15.84 -9.63 15.42
N SER A 109 14.65 -9.08 15.66
CA SER A 109 13.94 -9.24 16.94
C SER A 109 12.75 -10.18 16.72
N GLU A 110 12.70 -11.25 17.49
CA GLU A 110 11.57 -12.19 17.45
C GLU A 110 10.71 -11.96 18.69
N ALA A 111 9.41 -11.72 18.47
CA ALA A 111 8.46 -11.63 19.56
C ALA A 111 8.31 -13.02 20.19
N TYR A 112 8.54 -13.10 21.50
CA TYR A 112 8.36 -14.29 22.30
C TYR A 112 7.28 -14.00 23.34
N ASP A 113 6.31 -14.91 23.46
CA ASP A 113 5.28 -14.85 24.50
C ASP A 113 5.94 -15.18 25.84
N ASP A 114 6.11 -14.16 26.68
CA ASP A 114 6.68 -14.30 28.01
C ASP A 114 5.65 -14.77 29.06
N GLY A 115 4.42 -15.09 28.63
CA GLY A 115 3.33 -15.57 29.46
C GLY A 115 2.57 -14.45 30.19
N TRP A 116 2.91 -13.18 29.93
CA TRP A 116 2.22 -12.04 30.51
C TRP A 116 1.15 -11.51 29.56
N GLU A 117 -0.06 -11.33 30.08
CA GLU A 117 -1.17 -10.79 29.31
C GLU A 117 -0.92 -9.31 28.98
N GLN A 118 -0.98 -8.98 27.69
CA GLN A 118 -0.80 -7.61 27.22
C GLN A 118 -2.17 -6.93 27.16
N ASP A 119 -2.53 -6.22 28.24
CA ASP A 119 -3.86 -5.59 28.44
C ASP A 119 -4.25 -4.56 27.36
N VAL A 120 -3.27 -4.03 26.62
CA VAL A 120 -3.49 -2.98 25.62
C VAL A 120 -2.97 -3.45 24.26
N PRO A 121 -3.86 -3.63 23.26
CA PRO A 121 -3.43 -3.90 21.89
C PRO A 121 -2.51 -2.76 21.42
N PRO A 122 -1.39 -3.06 20.73
CA PRO A 122 -0.48 -2.02 20.25
C PRO A 122 -1.26 -0.99 19.42
N THR A 123 -1.03 0.30 19.70
CA THR A 123 -1.74 1.38 19.01
C THR A 123 -1.37 1.38 17.52
N ARG A 124 -2.36 1.19 16.65
CA ARG A 124 -2.18 1.19 15.19
C ARG A 124 -2.50 2.55 14.56
N ALA A 125 -2.40 3.61 15.37
CA ALA A 125 -2.58 4.99 14.92
C ALA A 125 -1.46 5.36 13.94
N THR A 126 -1.75 6.26 13.01
CA THR A 126 -0.70 6.79 12.14
C THR A 126 0.13 7.81 12.93
N GLU A 127 1.44 7.55 13.03
CA GLU A 127 2.43 8.47 13.54
C GLU A 127 3.08 9.23 12.38
N VAL A 128 3.30 10.52 12.56
CA VAL A 128 3.88 11.38 11.52
C VAL A 128 5.09 12.12 12.08
N ARG A 129 6.27 11.83 11.54
CA ARG A 129 7.50 12.56 11.82
C ARG A 129 7.64 13.73 10.85
N ARG A 130 8.11 14.87 11.33
CA ARG A 130 8.43 16.03 10.48
C ARG A 130 9.87 15.93 10.00
N GLU A 131 10.09 16.14 8.71
CA GLU A 131 11.41 16.18 8.08
C GLU A 131 11.66 17.57 7.49
N ILE A 132 12.83 18.13 7.82
CA ILE A 132 13.40 19.27 7.11
C ILE A 132 14.26 18.70 5.97
N ALA A 133 13.67 18.60 4.78
CA ALA A 133 14.32 17.98 3.64
C ALA A 133 15.43 18.88 3.09
N LYS A 134 16.58 18.29 2.76
CA LYS A 134 17.67 19.00 2.05
C LYS A 134 17.31 19.29 0.60
N SER A 135 16.54 18.40 -0.03
CA SER A 135 15.99 18.57 -1.38
C SER A 135 14.63 17.88 -1.47
N VAL A 136 13.76 18.42 -2.33
CA VAL A 136 12.38 17.93 -2.53
C VAL A 136 12.15 17.41 -3.94
N LEU A 137 13.01 17.78 -4.89
CA LEU A 137 12.96 17.37 -6.28
C LEU A 137 13.88 16.15 -6.47
N THR A 138 13.27 15.00 -6.78
CA THR A 138 14.01 13.76 -7.04
C THR A 138 14.09 13.52 -8.54
N ARG A 139 15.29 13.19 -9.05
CA ARG A 139 15.51 12.89 -10.47
C ARG A 139 15.63 11.41 -10.75
N ASN A 140 15.27 10.99 -11.96
CA ASN A 140 15.41 9.63 -12.45
C ASN A 140 15.75 9.63 -13.95
N GLN A 141 16.32 8.52 -14.43
CA GLN A 141 16.69 8.33 -15.84
C GLN A 141 15.94 7.14 -16.47
N SER A 142 14.79 6.77 -15.91
CA SER A 142 14.10 5.58 -16.40
C SER A 142 13.37 5.87 -17.71
N PRO A 143 13.58 5.05 -18.75
CA PRO A 143 12.88 5.19 -20.02
C PRO A 143 11.41 4.73 -19.94
N ASP A 144 10.99 4.12 -18.83
CA ASP A 144 9.64 3.57 -18.65
C ASP A 144 8.62 4.63 -18.23
N VAL A 145 9.08 5.77 -17.73
CA VAL A 145 8.24 6.85 -17.22
C VAL A 145 8.47 8.11 -18.03
N GLY A 146 7.39 8.82 -18.36
CA GLY A 146 7.45 10.03 -19.19
C GLY A 146 7.93 11.29 -18.46
N PHE A 147 8.71 11.15 -17.38
CA PHE A 147 9.20 12.28 -16.58
C PHE A 147 10.58 11.98 -15.97
N ASP A 148 11.43 13.00 -15.90
CA ASP A 148 12.78 12.92 -15.30
C ASP A 148 12.78 13.33 -13.83
N ARG A 149 11.74 14.01 -13.34
CA ARG A 149 11.69 14.60 -12.01
C ARG A 149 10.35 14.43 -11.31
N SER A 150 10.41 14.30 -9.99
CA SER A 150 9.23 14.11 -9.16
C SER A 150 9.34 14.83 -7.82
N VAL A 151 8.18 15.11 -7.24
CA VAL A 151 8.03 15.63 -5.88
C VAL A 151 7.08 14.69 -5.13
N ASN A 152 7.50 14.26 -3.94
CA ASN A 152 6.69 13.46 -3.04
C ASN A 152 6.67 14.16 -1.68
N PRO A 153 5.53 14.76 -1.26
CA PRO A 153 5.42 15.49 0.00
C PRO A 153 5.64 14.61 1.23
N TYR A 154 5.36 13.31 1.11
CA TYR A 154 5.38 12.34 2.20
C TYR A 154 6.31 11.16 1.89
N ARG A 155 6.77 10.46 2.93
CA ARG A 155 7.33 9.12 2.85
C ARG A 155 6.39 8.17 3.58
N GLY A 156 6.07 7.04 2.94
CA GLY A 156 4.96 6.18 3.33
C GLY A 156 3.62 6.69 2.82
N CYS A 157 2.60 5.83 2.89
CA CYS A 157 1.27 6.17 2.42
C CYS A 157 0.16 5.50 3.24
N GLU A 158 -0.74 6.32 3.81
CA GLU A 158 -1.88 5.84 4.58
C GLU A 158 -2.90 5.03 3.77
N HIS A 159 -2.87 5.10 2.44
CA HIS A 159 -3.76 4.29 1.60
C HIS A 159 -3.61 2.79 1.87
N GLY A 160 -2.42 2.35 2.29
CA GLY A 160 -2.17 0.97 2.70
C GLY A 160 -2.37 -0.05 1.59
N CYS A 161 -2.01 0.29 0.34
CA CYS A 161 -2.17 -0.64 -0.77
C CYS A 161 -1.22 -1.84 -0.58
N ILE A 162 -1.74 -3.07 -0.52
CA ILE A 162 -0.91 -4.25 -0.25
C ILE A 162 0.20 -4.42 -1.30
N TYR A 163 -0.12 -4.19 -2.57
CA TYR A 163 0.78 -4.34 -3.72
C TYR A 163 1.77 -3.16 -3.92
N CYS A 164 1.81 -2.18 -3.00
CA CYS A 164 2.49 -0.91 -3.26
C CYS A 164 4.00 -1.09 -3.48
N PHE A 165 4.47 -0.80 -4.69
CA PHE A 165 5.89 -0.91 -5.06
C PHE A 165 6.81 0.01 -4.25
N ALA A 166 6.27 1.00 -3.53
CA ALA A 166 7.02 1.96 -2.73
C ALA A 166 7.25 1.50 -1.28
N ARG A 167 6.56 0.45 -0.82
CA ARG A 167 6.79 -0.18 0.50
C ARG A 167 8.27 -0.41 0.82
N PRO A 168 9.09 -0.95 -0.12
CA PRO A 168 10.52 -1.13 0.07
C PRO A 168 11.30 0.12 0.52
N SER A 169 10.81 1.33 0.19
CA SER A 169 11.50 2.57 0.55
C SER A 169 11.65 2.75 2.07
N HIS A 170 10.73 2.23 2.87
CA HIS A 170 10.78 2.32 4.34
C HIS A 170 12.01 1.67 4.96
N ALA A 171 12.59 0.67 4.28
CA ALA A 171 13.82 0.05 4.75
C ALA A 171 14.99 1.04 4.84
N TYR A 172 15.03 2.09 4.01
CA TYR A 172 16.09 3.12 4.07
C TYR A 172 15.96 4.06 5.28
N TRP A 173 14.86 4.01 6.03
CA TRP A 173 14.63 4.79 7.25
C TRP A 173 14.60 3.92 8.50
N ASP A 174 15.16 2.70 8.43
CA ASP A 174 15.16 1.73 9.51
C ASP A 174 13.72 1.36 9.98
N LEU A 175 12.78 1.40 9.02
CA LEU A 175 11.37 1.06 9.24
C LEU A 175 10.99 -0.16 8.42
N SER A 176 9.99 -0.90 8.89
CA SER A 176 9.48 -2.04 8.14
C SER A 176 8.80 -1.62 6.83
N PRO A 177 9.02 -2.34 5.72
CA PRO A 177 8.22 -2.21 4.51
C PRO A 177 6.76 -2.70 4.63
N GLY A 178 6.40 -3.36 5.74
CA GLY A 178 5.05 -3.85 6.02
C GLY A 178 4.13 -2.77 6.58
N ILE A 179 3.56 -3.01 7.77
CA ILE A 179 2.61 -2.10 8.42
C ILE A 179 3.22 -0.70 8.68
N ASP A 180 4.52 -0.59 9.00
CA ASP A 180 5.17 0.71 9.23
C ASP A 180 5.08 1.64 8.01
N PHE A 181 5.01 1.12 6.78
CA PHE A 181 4.84 1.94 5.57
C PHE A 181 3.56 2.81 5.59
N GLU A 182 2.52 2.34 6.26
CA GLU A 182 1.19 2.95 6.30
C GLU A 182 0.81 3.51 7.68
N THR A 183 1.59 3.20 8.73
CA THR A 183 1.41 3.73 10.08
C THR A 183 2.51 4.72 10.49
N ARG A 184 3.73 4.63 9.97
CA ARG A 184 4.86 5.51 10.33
C ARG A 184 5.27 6.34 9.13
N LEU A 185 4.76 7.57 9.08
CA LEU A 185 4.96 8.46 7.94
C LEU A 185 5.96 9.56 8.26
N ILE A 186 6.52 10.12 7.20
CA ILE A 186 7.41 11.28 7.28
C ILE A 186 6.85 12.37 6.38
N ALA A 187 6.59 13.55 6.93
CA ALA A 187 6.10 14.72 6.20
C ALA A 187 7.24 15.74 6.01
N LYS A 188 7.50 16.13 4.77
CA LYS A 188 8.53 17.13 4.43
C LYS A 188 8.00 18.54 4.65
N THR A 189 8.05 19.04 5.88
CA THR A 189 7.34 20.26 6.27
C THR A 189 7.90 21.54 5.67
N ASN A 190 9.15 21.52 5.18
CA ASN A 190 9.76 22.63 4.44
C ASN A 190 9.58 22.52 2.91
N LEU A 191 8.59 21.74 2.44
CA LEU A 191 8.38 21.44 1.02
C LEU A 191 8.31 22.71 0.15
N ALA A 192 7.47 23.67 0.53
CA ALA A 192 7.23 24.88 -0.26
C ALA A 192 8.49 25.72 -0.40
N GLU A 193 9.16 26.02 0.73
CA GLU A 193 10.40 26.79 0.78
C GLU A 193 11.50 26.13 -0.07
N ARG A 194 11.68 24.81 0.06
CA ARG A 194 12.69 24.08 -0.70
C ARG A 194 12.35 24.01 -2.18
N LEU A 195 11.08 23.84 -2.54
CA LEU A 195 10.65 23.82 -3.93
C LEU A 195 10.90 25.18 -4.58
N GLU A 196 10.51 26.27 -3.92
CA GLU A 196 10.76 27.63 -4.39
C GLU A 196 12.26 27.91 -4.57
N ALA A 197 13.09 27.52 -3.60
CA ALA A 197 14.54 27.65 -3.71
C ALA A 197 15.13 26.85 -4.89
N GLU A 198 14.65 25.63 -5.13
CA GLU A 198 15.09 24.79 -6.27
C GLU A 198 14.69 25.41 -7.62
N LEU A 199 13.46 25.89 -7.76
CA LEU A 199 12.97 26.51 -9.00
C LEU A 199 13.62 27.87 -9.29
N SER A 200 14.08 28.57 -8.25
CA SER A 200 14.73 29.88 -8.38
C SER A 200 16.22 29.82 -8.74
N LYS A 201 16.81 28.62 -8.82
CA LYS A 201 18.25 28.45 -9.13
C LYS A 201 18.58 29.02 -10.52
N PRO A 202 19.68 29.77 -10.68
CA PRO A 202 20.16 30.18 -12.00
C PRO A 202 20.35 28.97 -12.92
N GLY A 203 19.86 29.07 -14.16
CA GLY A 203 19.96 27.99 -15.14
C GLY A 203 18.96 26.83 -14.94
N TYR A 204 17.97 26.97 -14.06
CA TYR A 204 16.90 25.97 -13.94
C TYR A 204 16.12 25.84 -15.25
N VAL A 205 16.07 24.62 -15.81
CA VAL A 205 15.28 24.30 -17.00
C VAL A 205 13.98 23.61 -16.59
N PRO A 206 12.81 24.20 -16.88
CA PRO A 206 11.52 23.61 -16.53
C PRO A 206 11.25 22.35 -17.35
N GLN A 207 10.77 21.32 -16.66
CA GLN A 207 10.20 20.10 -17.23
C GLN A 207 9.09 19.61 -16.31
N PRO A 208 8.06 18.90 -16.79
CA PRO A 208 6.94 18.47 -15.95
C PRO A 208 7.39 17.74 -14.68
N ILE A 209 6.94 18.23 -13.52
CA ILE A 209 7.12 17.53 -12.25
C ILE A 209 6.04 16.49 -12.09
N ALA A 210 6.41 15.24 -11.82
CA ALA A 210 5.45 14.22 -11.42
C ALA A 210 5.23 14.28 -9.89
N LEU A 211 4.02 14.63 -9.47
CA LEU A 211 3.63 14.82 -8.08
C LEU A 211 2.90 13.58 -7.56
N GLY A 212 3.41 13.02 -6.45
CA GLY A 212 2.77 11.90 -5.75
C GLY A 212 2.98 10.52 -6.39
N VAL A 213 4.08 10.34 -7.14
CA VAL A 213 4.36 9.10 -7.89
C VAL A 213 4.84 7.93 -7.04
N ASN A 214 5.54 8.19 -5.94
CA ASN A 214 6.03 7.15 -5.03
C ASN A 214 5.09 6.97 -3.84
N THR A 215 4.55 8.08 -3.32
CA THR A 215 3.57 8.11 -2.24
C THR A 215 2.46 9.08 -2.64
N ASP A 216 1.21 8.75 -2.31
CA ASP A 216 0.10 9.58 -2.75
C ASP A 216 0.12 10.95 -2.07
N ALA A 217 0.09 12.00 -2.87
CA ALA A 217 0.10 13.39 -2.40
C ALA A 217 -1.22 13.76 -1.70
N TYR A 218 -2.32 13.09 -2.04
CA TYR A 218 -3.67 13.33 -1.50
C TYR A 218 -4.16 12.20 -0.57
N GLN A 219 -3.23 11.50 0.07
CA GLN A 219 -3.54 10.56 1.15
C GLN A 219 -4.23 11.28 2.34
N PRO A 220 -4.95 10.57 3.24
CA PRO A 220 -5.71 11.21 4.31
C PRO A 220 -4.96 12.28 5.14
N LEU A 221 -3.67 12.08 5.44
CA LEU A 221 -2.79 13.03 6.13
C LEU A 221 -2.73 14.42 5.47
N GLU A 222 -2.88 14.51 4.14
CA GLU A 222 -2.87 15.77 3.39
C GLU A 222 -4.04 16.69 3.77
N ARG A 223 -5.10 16.18 4.41
CA ARG A 223 -6.20 17.00 4.92
C ARG A 223 -5.71 18.03 5.94
N GLU A 224 -4.75 17.62 6.77
CA GLU A 224 -4.19 18.42 7.86
C GLU A 224 -2.92 19.15 7.42
N GLN A 225 -2.01 18.44 6.73
CA GLN A 225 -0.67 18.95 6.45
C GLN A 225 -0.63 19.98 5.31
N ARG A 226 -1.55 19.88 4.33
CA ARG A 226 -1.67 20.80 3.18
C ARG A 226 -0.37 21.01 2.37
N LEU A 227 0.60 20.10 2.45
CA LEU A 227 1.89 20.25 1.77
C LEU A 227 1.73 20.20 0.25
N THR A 228 0.84 19.35 -0.25
CA THR A 228 0.54 19.27 -1.69
C THR A 228 -0.06 20.57 -2.18
N ARG A 229 -1.01 21.15 -1.41
CA ARG A 229 -1.58 22.45 -1.73
C ARG A 229 -0.51 23.54 -1.80
N GLN A 230 0.35 23.64 -0.79
CA GLN A 230 1.44 24.62 -0.79
C GLN A 230 2.37 24.45 -2.01
N ALA A 231 2.68 23.20 -2.38
CA ALA A 231 3.45 22.94 -3.59
C ALA A 231 2.74 23.43 -4.86
N LEU A 232 1.42 23.21 -4.98
CA LEU A 232 0.63 23.72 -6.11
C LEU A 232 0.58 25.26 -6.15
N GLU A 233 0.52 25.93 -5.00
CA GLU A 233 0.60 27.39 -4.92
C GLU A 233 1.94 27.89 -5.48
N ILE A 234 3.07 27.26 -5.09
CA ILE A 234 4.39 27.57 -5.69
C ILE A 234 4.39 27.32 -7.19
N LEU A 235 3.93 26.15 -7.64
CA LEU A 235 3.93 25.78 -9.06
C LEU A 235 3.08 26.72 -9.90
N LEU A 236 1.94 27.18 -9.39
CA LEU A 236 1.11 28.17 -10.07
C LEU A 236 1.81 29.54 -10.16
N ARG A 237 2.42 30.03 -9.08
CA ARG A 237 3.19 31.29 -9.09
C ARG A 237 4.34 31.25 -10.10
N PHE A 238 5.06 30.13 -10.16
CA PHE A 238 6.17 29.91 -11.09
C PHE A 238 5.73 29.50 -12.49
N ARG A 239 4.41 29.31 -12.71
CA ARG A 239 3.84 28.76 -13.95
C ARG A 239 4.55 27.49 -14.40
N HIS A 240 4.85 26.62 -13.43
CA HIS A 240 5.65 25.43 -13.65
C HIS A 240 4.73 24.21 -13.90
N PRO A 241 4.99 23.40 -14.96
CA PRO A 241 4.13 22.28 -15.29
C PRO A 241 4.22 21.13 -14.28
N VAL A 242 3.10 20.46 -14.02
CA VAL A 242 2.95 19.36 -13.07
C VAL A 242 1.98 18.29 -13.56
N HIS A 243 2.38 17.03 -13.44
CA HIS A 243 1.50 15.88 -13.60
C HIS A 243 1.22 15.27 -12.23
N ILE A 244 -0.06 15.11 -11.88
CA ILE A 244 -0.47 14.57 -10.59
C ILE A 244 -0.97 13.15 -10.80
N ILE A 245 -0.57 12.21 -9.94
CA ILE A 245 -1.21 10.90 -9.86
C ILE A 245 -1.77 10.66 -8.46
N THR A 246 -3.02 10.18 -8.36
CA THR A 246 -3.65 9.94 -7.06
C THR A 246 -4.72 8.86 -7.06
N LYS A 247 -5.02 8.32 -5.88
CA LYS A 247 -6.15 7.46 -5.51
C LYS A 247 -7.12 8.17 -4.56
N GLY A 248 -6.83 9.40 -4.15
CA GLY A 248 -7.58 10.17 -3.16
C GLY A 248 -8.55 11.16 -3.80
N SER A 249 -9.74 11.30 -3.21
CA SER A 249 -10.72 12.31 -3.64
C SER A 249 -10.40 13.73 -3.14
N LEU A 250 -9.40 13.86 -2.26
CA LEU A 250 -9.01 15.14 -1.67
C LEU A 250 -8.42 16.12 -2.71
N VAL A 251 -7.98 15.63 -3.87
CA VAL A 251 -7.55 16.47 -5.00
C VAL A 251 -8.59 17.52 -5.41
N LEU A 252 -9.89 17.23 -5.23
CA LEU A 252 -10.96 18.17 -5.54
C LEU A 252 -10.97 19.41 -4.64
N ARG A 253 -10.31 19.36 -3.47
CA ARG A 253 -10.14 20.53 -2.59
C ARG A 253 -9.39 21.66 -3.30
N ASP A 254 -8.42 21.29 -4.14
CA ASP A 254 -7.48 22.23 -4.73
C ASP A 254 -7.87 22.61 -6.17
N LEU A 255 -9.15 22.43 -6.54
CA LEU A 255 -9.70 22.87 -7.83
C LEU A 255 -9.42 24.35 -8.13
N ASP A 256 -9.42 25.19 -7.09
CA ASP A 256 -9.09 26.62 -7.17
C ASP A 256 -7.67 26.90 -7.67
N LEU A 257 -6.75 25.93 -7.52
CA LEU A 257 -5.38 25.98 -8.06
C LEU A 257 -5.24 25.19 -9.37
N LEU A 258 -5.95 24.06 -9.48
CA LEU A 258 -5.86 23.18 -10.64
C LEU A 258 -6.49 23.80 -11.89
N VAL A 259 -7.60 24.54 -11.76
CA VAL A 259 -8.25 25.20 -12.89
C VAL A 259 -7.35 26.27 -13.52
N PRO A 260 -6.78 27.24 -12.77
CA PRO A 260 -5.83 28.21 -13.35
C PRO A 260 -4.56 27.59 -13.95
N LEU A 261 -4.09 26.47 -13.39
CA LEU A 261 -2.99 25.70 -14.00
C LEU A 261 -3.44 25.06 -15.32
N ALA A 262 -4.66 24.54 -15.40
CA ALA A 262 -5.19 23.88 -16.59
C ALA A 262 -5.42 24.88 -17.74
N GLU A 263 -5.95 26.07 -17.45
CA GLU A 263 -6.11 27.15 -18.42
C GLU A 263 -4.79 27.52 -19.12
N GLN A 264 -3.67 27.37 -18.41
CA GLN A 264 -2.32 27.64 -18.91
C GLN A 264 -1.63 26.38 -19.47
N ARG A 265 -2.31 25.24 -19.56
CA ARG A 265 -1.75 23.94 -19.95
C ARG A 265 -0.59 23.48 -19.07
N LEU A 266 -0.64 23.79 -17.77
CA LEU A 266 0.40 23.47 -16.80
C LEU A 266 0.08 22.23 -15.94
N VAL A 267 -1.18 21.78 -15.89
CA VAL A 267 -1.53 20.59 -15.09
C VAL A 267 -2.25 19.52 -15.88
N SER A 268 -1.99 18.27 -15.51
CA SER A 268 -2.81 17.11 -15.85
C SER A 268 -2.92 16.20 -14.62
N VAL A 269 -4.05 15.52 -14.47
CA VAL A 269 -4.33 14.66 -13.30
C VAL A 269 -4.65 13.24 -13.76
N SER A 270 -3.91 12.27 -13.26
CA SER A 270 -4.17 10.84 -13.46
C SER A 270 -4.76 10.23 -12.21
N VAL A 271 -5.92 9.57 -12.35
CA VAL A 271 -6.57 8.86 -11.23
C VAL A 271 -6.31 7.38 -11.39
N SER A 272 -5.76 6.74 -10.35
CA SER A 272 -5.57 5.28 -10.37
C SER A 272 -6.89 4.56 -10.10
N LEU A 273 -7.39 3.81 -11.08
CA LEU A 273 -8.64 3.03 -10.97
C LEU A 273 -8.33 1.55 -11.14
N THR A 274 -8.42 0.79 -10.05
CA THR A 274 -7.93 -0.60 -9.98
C THR A 274 -9.03 -1.64 -10.06
N THR A 275 -10.24 -1.31 -9.63
CA THR A 275 -11.42 -2.19 -9.66
C THR A 275 -12.67 -1.30 -9.55
N LEU A 276 -13.81 -1.77 -10.03
CA LEU A 276 -15.12 -1.19 -9.78
C LEU A 276 -15.82 -1.84 -8.57
N ASP A 277 -15.25 -2.91 -8.01
CA ASP A 277 -15.75 -3.62 -6.84
C ASP A 277 -15.27 -2.96 -5.53
N ASP A 278 -16.24 -2.52 -4.72
CA ASP A 278 -16.00 -1.91 -3.41
C ASP A 278 -15.40 -2.89 -2.39
N GLU A 279 -15.68 -4.18 -2.49
CA GLU A 279 -15.14 -5.20 -1.60
C GLU A 279 -13.67 -5.48 -1.91
N LEU A 280 -13.33 -5.75 -3.17
CA LEU A 280 -11.94 -5.91 -3.60
C LEU A 280 -11.12 -4.65 -3.27
N LYS A 281 -11.66 -3.46 -3.55
CA LYS A 281 -11.01 -2.20 -3.17
C LYS A 281 -10.76 -2.12 -1.66
N ARG A 282 -11.68 -2.60 -0.81
CA ARG A 282 -11.57 -2.51 0.66
C ARG A 282 -10.43 -3.36 1.20
N ILE A 283 -10.25 -4.57 0.69
CA ILE A 283 -9.19 -5.48 1.13
C ILE A 283 -7.82 -5.14 0.50
N MET A 284 -7.82 -4.54 -0.69
CA MET A 284 -6.59 -4.24 -1.42
C MET A 284 -6.04 -2.83 -1.14
N GLU A 285 -6.94 -1.84 -0.94
CA GLU A 285 -6.65 -0.41 -0.82
C GLU A 285 -7.54 0.26 0.27
N PRO A 286 -7.37 -0.15 1.54
CA PRO A 286 -8.36 0.06 2.60
C PRO A 286 -8.71 1.52 2.84
N ARG A 287 -7.74 2.44 2.75
CA ARG A 287 -7.94 3.88 3.03
C ARG A 287 -7.92 4.78 1.80
N ALA A 288 -7.79 4.21 0.60
CA ALA A 288 -7.97 4.96 -0.65
C ALA A 288 -9.45 5.32 -0.87
N ALA A 289 -9.74 6.23 -1.81
CA ALA A 289 -11.13 6.54 -2.17
C ALA A 289 -11.82 5.32 -2.82
N SER A 290 -13.15 5.19 -2.68
CA SER A 290 -13.92 4.13 -3.37
C SER A 290 -13.84 4.27 -4.90
N PRO A 291 -14.10 3.21 -5.68
CA PRO A 291 -14.16 3.30 -7.14
C PRO A 291 -15.12 4.39 -7.63
N SER A 292 -16.33 4.46 -7.06
CA SER A 292 -17.32 5.49 -7.40
C SER A 292 -16.82 6.91 -7.08
N ALA A 293 -16.07 7.10 -5.99
CA ALA A 293 -15.46 8.38 -5.67
C ALA A 293 -14.35 8.77 -6.66
N ARG A 294 -13.55 7.81 -7.13
CA ARG A 294 -12.52 8.06 -8.15
C ARG A 294 -13.11 8.43 -9.50
N LEU A 295 -14.21 7.78 -9.91
CA LEU A 295 -14.96 8.16 -11.10
C LEU A 295 -15.58 9.56 -10.96
N ARG A 296 -16.10 9.93 -9.78
CA ARG A 296 -16.55 11.31 -9.51
C ARG A 296 -15.40 12.31 -9.63
N VAL A 297 -14.21 11.99 -9.12
CA VAL A 297 -13.03 12.85 -9.26
C VAL A 297 -12.70 13.10 -10.73
N LEU A 298 -12.67 12.06 -11.56
CA LEU A 298 -12.46 12.19 -13.00
C LEU A 298 -13.49 13.13 -13.63
N ARG A 299 -14.78 12.90 -13.34
CA ARG A 299 -15.89 13.69 -13.89
C ARG A 299 -15.81 15.16 -13.49
N THR A 300 -15.66 15.43 -12.19
CA THR A 300 -15.60 16.81 -11.67
C THR A 300 -14.39 17.58 -12.19
N LEU A 301 -13.22 16.94 -12.28
CA LEU A 301 -12.03 17.57 -12.87
C LEU A 301 -12.24 17.85 -14.36
N HIS A 302 -12.79 16.89 -15.11
CA HIS A 302 -13.10 17.05 -16.52
C HIS A 302 -14.06 18.21 -16.79
N GLU A 303 -15.17 18.27 -16.03
CA GLU A 303 -16.18 19.34 -16.12
C GLU A 303 -15.60 20.71 -15.76
N ALA A 304 -14.63 20.77 -14.85
CA ALA A 304 -13.89 21.99 -14.51
C ALA A 304 -12.80 22.36 -15.54
N GLY A 305 -12.68 21.63 -16.66
CA GLY A 305 -11.68 21.87 -17.69
C GLY A 305 -10.29 21.34 -17.36
N VAL A 306 -10.11 20.62 -16.24
CA VAL A 306 -8.85 19.98 -15.88
C VAL A 306 -8.69 18.68 -16.67
N PRO A 307 -7.60 18.50 -17.42
CA PRO A 307 -7.39 17.29 -18.20
C PRO A 307 -7.09 16.11 -17.30
N VAL A 308 -7.86 15.05 -17.52
CA VAL A 308 -7.78 13.84 -16.73
C VAL A 308 -7.41 12.61 -17.54
N SER A 309 -6.68 11.74 -16.87
CA SER A 309 -6.26 10.44 -17.36
C SER A 309 -6.62 9.36 -16.35
N VAL A 310 -6.74 8.11 -16.80
CA VAL A 310 -6.91 6.97 -15.92
C VAL A 310 -5.66 6.09 -15.93
N MET A 311 -5.29 5.57 -14.77
CA MET A 311 -4.23 4.58 -14.62
C MET A 311 -4.79 3.30 -14.01
N CYS A 312 -4.97 2.27 -14.83
CA CYS A 312 -5.34 0.92 -14.39
C CYS A 312 -4.11 0.21 -13.83
N ALA A 313 -3.71 0.57 -12.61
CA ALA A 313 -2.47 0.08 -12.00
C ALA A 313 -2.62 -0.25 -10.50
N PRO A 314 -2.32 -1.49 -10.08
CA PRO A 314 -1.90 -2.62 -10.91
C PRO A 314 -3.08 -3.36 -11.56
N MET A 315 -2.82 -3.96 -12.72
CA MET A 315 -3.55 -5.13 -13.20
C MET A 315 -2.92 -6.38 -12.61
N ILE A 316 -3.73 -7.14 -11.88
CA ILE A 316 -3.38 -8.34 -11.12
C ILE A 316 -4.06 -9.52 -11.82
N PRO A 317 -3.27 -10.49 -12.33
CA PRO A 317 -3.82 -11.67 -12.99
C PRO A 317 -4.86 -12.39 -12.13
N MET A 318 -6.00 -12.73 -12.71
CA MET A 318 -7.09 -13.50 -12.09
C MET A 318 -7.72 -12.85 -10.85
N ILE A 319 -7.42 -11.58 -10.57
CA ILE A 319 -8.01 -10.80 -9.46
C ILE A 319 -8.82 -9.63 -9.98
N ASN A 320 -8.22 -8.73 -10.78
CA ASN A 320 -8.92 -7.57 -11.35
C ASN A 320 -8.66 -7.35 -12.85
N ASP A 321 -7.81 -8.16 -13.49
CA ASP A 321 -7.49 -7.97 -14.91
C ASP A 321 -8.71 -8.17 -15.84
N MET A 322 -9.69 -8.97 -15.43
CA MET A 322 -10.96 -9.16 -16.15
C MET A 322 -11.83 -7.92 -16.18
N GLU A 323 -11.58 -6.94 -15.31
CA GLU A 323 -12.31 -5.68 -15.27
C GLU A 323 -11.73 -4.63 -16.22
N LEU A 324 -10.56 -4.86 -16.82
CA LEU A 324 -9.81 -3.84 -17.56
C LEU A 324 -10.67 -3.03 -18.54
N GLU A 325 -11.43 -3.69 -19.40
CA GLU A 325 -12.26 -3.03 -20.40
C GLU A 325 -13.37 -2.19 -19.76
N ARG A 326 -14.01 -2.70 -18.69
CA ARG A 326 -15.05 -1.99 -17.94
C ARG A 326 -14.51 -0.78 -17.19
N LEU A 327 -13.30 -0.89 -16.62
CA LEU A 327 -12.60 0.22 -15.97
C LEU A 327 -12.34 1.34 -16.98
N LEU A 328 -11.90 0.99 -18.19
CA LEU A 328 -11.64 1.94 -19.27
C LEU A 328 -12.94 2.59 -19.78
N GLU A 329 -14.01 1.82 -19.95
CA GLU A 329 -15.34 2.32 -20.33
C GLU A 329 -15.83 3.36 -19.31
N ALA A 330 -15.88 2.99 -18.02
CA ALA A 330 -16.32 3.87 -16.94
C ALA A 330 -15.45 5.13 -16.83
N ALA A 331 -14.12 5.00 -16.99
CA ALA A 331 -13.22 6.14 -16.97
C ALA A 331 -13.45 7.08 -18.16
N ARG A 332 -13.73 6.53 -19.35
CA ARG A 332 -14.01 7.31 -20.56
C ARG A 332 -15.29 8.12 -20.39
N GLU A 333 -16.34 7.49 -19.87
CA GLU A 333 -17.63 8.12 -19.53
C GLU A 333 -17.50 9.21 -18.44
N ALA A 334 -16.50 9.08 -17.57
CA ALA A 334 -16.14 10.08 -16.58
C ALA A 334 -15.21 11.18 -17.14
N GLY A 335 -14.90 11.19 -18.43
CA GLY A 335 -14.16 12.27 -19.08
C GLY A 335 -12.64 12.06 -19.20
N ALA A 336 -12.11 10.89 -18.86
CA ALA A 336 -10.71 10.56 -19.09
C ALA A 336 -10.38 10.61 -20.60
N ARG A 337 -9.27 11.26 -20.95
CA ARG A 337 -8.80 11.44 -22.34
C ARG A 337 -7.66 10.48 -22.71
N SER A 338 -6.88 10.08 -21.72
CA SER A 338 -5.80 9.11 -21.86
C SER A 338 -5.89 8.03 -20.79
N ALA A 339 -5.32 6.88 -21.12
CA ALA A 339 -5.31 5.72 -20.25
C ALA A 339 -3.92 5.08 -20.25
N GLY A 340 -3.53 4.53 -19.12
CA GLY A 340 -2.38 3.65 -18.97
C GLY A 340 -2.74 2.46 -18.09
N TYR A 341 -1.92 1.40 -18.16
CA TYR A 341 -1.98 0.31 -17.21
C TYR A 341 -0.57 -0.11 -16.78
N VAL A 342 -0.47 -0.77 -15.63
CA VAL A 342 0.77 -1.39 -15.17
C VAL A 342 0.42 -2.81 -14.70
N LEU A 343 1.09 -3.82 -15.24
CA LEU A 343 1.03 -5.17 -14.69
C LEU A 343 1.68 -5.18 -13.31
N LEU A 344 1.08 -5.88 -12.35
CA LEU A 344 1.54 -6.01 -10.97
C LEU A 344 3.08 -6.11 -10.85
N ARG A 345 3.63 -5.37 -9.89
CA ARG A 345 5.05 -5.29 -9.57
C ARG A 345 5.24 -5.66 -8.11
N LEU A 346 6.09 -6.65 -7.85
CA LEU A 346 6.36 -7.15 -6.50
C LEU A 346 7.85 -7.03 -6.11
N PRO A 347 8.42 -5.81 -6.10
CA PRO A 347 9.82 -5.65 -5.73
C PRO A 347 10.05 -6.02 -4.26
N HIS A 348 11.11 -6.79 -3.99
CA HIS A 348 11.60 -7.07 -2.65
C HIS A 348 10.52 -7.63 -1.70
N GLU A 349 10.31 -7.02 -0.52
CA GLU A 349 9.39 -7.49 0.52
C GLU A 349 7.93 -7.53 0.07
N VAL A 350 7.59 -6.79 -0.98
CA VAL A 350 6.21 -6.72 -1.51
C VAL A 350 5.74 -8.08 -1.99
N ALA A 351 6.63 -8.93 -2.52
CA ALA A 351 6.28 -10.27 -2.97
C ALA A 351 5.68 -11.10 -1.83
N GLY A 352 6.40 -11.25 -0.72
CA GLY A 352 5.92 -12.02 0.43
C GLY A 352 4.67 -11.43 1.08
N LEU A 353 4.59 -10.09 1.17
CA LEU A 353 3.38 -9.42 1.68
C LEU A 353 2.15 -9.72 0.81
N PHE A 354 2.32 -9.66 -0.53
CA PHE A 354 1.24 -9.89 -1.47
C PHE A 354 0.84 -11.38 -1.54
N GLU A 355 1.80 -12.30 -1.46
CA GLU A 355 1.54 -13.74 -1.36
C GLU A 355 0.69 -14.06 -0.12
N GLY A 356 1.07 -13.56 1.06
CA GLY A 356 0.28 -13.75 2.27
C GLY A 356 -1.13 -13.17 2.17
N TRP A 357 -1.30 -12.01 1.50
CA TRP A 357 -2.61 -11.43 1.23
C TRP A 357 -3.45 -12.28 0.27
N LEU A 358 -2.84 -12.90 -0.74
CA LEU A 358 -3.53 -13.84 -1.62
C LEU A 358 -3.96 -15.10 -0.86
N GLU A 359 -3.14 -15.61 0.06
CA GLU A 359 -3.49 -16.76 0.89
C GLU A 359 -4.65 -16.44 1.84
N GLU A 360 -4.69 -15.23 2.41
CA GLU A 360 -5.77 -14.78 3.29
C GLU A 360 -7.10 -14.60 2.53
N HIS A 361 -7.08 -13.93 1.38
CA HIS A 361 -8.31 -13.50 0.70
C HIS A 361 -8.70 -14.35 -0.51
N PHE A 362 -7.75 -15.02 -1.15
CA PHE A 362 -7.97 -15.81 -2.37
C PHE A 362 -7.19 -17.13 -2.36
N PRO A 363 -7.29 -17.97 -1.31
CA PRO A 363 -6.44 -19.15 -1.12
C PRO A 363 -6.50 -20.13 -2.30
N GLN A 364 -7.67 -20.29 -2.91
CA GLN A 364 -7.87 -21.18 -4.07
C GLN A 364 -7.20 -20.67 -5.36
N ARG A 365 -6.89 -19.37 -5.44
CA ARG A 365 -6.27 -18.74 -6.62
C ARG A 365 -4.81 -18.35 -6.39
N ALA A 366 -4.34 -18.26 -5.15
CA ALA A 366 -3.04 -17.72 -4.77
C ALA A 366 -1.88 -18.27 -5.61
N ALA A 367 -1.73 -19.60 -5.64
CA ALA A 367 -0.68 -20.27 -6.41
C ALA A 367 -0.77 -19.99 -7.92
N HIS A 368 -1.98 -19.93 -8.47
CA HIS A 368 -2.20 -19.66 -9.89
C HIS A 368 -1.88 -18.20 -10.26
N VAL A 369 -2.31 -17.23 -9.43
CA VAL A 369 -1.97 -15.81 -9.61
C VAL A 369 -0.46 -15.62 -9.63
N MET A 370 0.25 -16.19 -8.64
CA MET A 370 1.70 -16.07 -8.57
C MET A 370 2.41 -16.80 -9.71
N SER A 371 1.87 -17.94 -10.18
CA SER A 371 2.38 -18.61 -11.38
C SER A 371 2.32 -17.69 -12.61
N LEU A 372 1.19 -16.99 -12.83
CA LEU A 372 1.06 -16.03 -13.94
C LEU A 372 2.01 -14.84 -13.79
N VAL A 373 2.17 -14.31 -12.58
CA VAL A 373 3.16 -13.25 -12.30
C VAL A 373 4.56 -13.71 -12.67
N ARG A 374 4.98 -14.91 -12.23
CA ARG A 374 6.31 -15.47 -12.53
C ARG A 374 6.52 -15.74 -14.01
N GLN A 375 5.51 -16.30 -14.70
CA GLN A 375 5.56 -16.49 -16.14
C GLN A 375 5.76 -15.18 -16.89
N SER A 376 5.16 -14.09 -16.40
CA SER A 376 5.37 -12.76 -16.97
C SER A 376 6.70 -12.08 -16.62
N ARG A 377 7.59 -12.78 -15.91
CA ARG A 377 8.85 -12.26 -15.35
C ARG A 377 10.01 -13.27 -15.44
N GLY A 378 9.95 -14.21 -16.38
CA GLY A 378 11.01 -15.20 -16.58
C GLY A 378 11.23 -16.12 -15.37
N GLY A 379 10.17 -16.44 -14.63
CA GLY A 379 10.17 -17.34 -13.48
C GLY A 379 10.34 -16.65 -12.11
N LYS A 380 10.58 -15.34 -12.06
CA LYS A 380 10.80 -14.58 -10.83
C LYS A 380 9.53 -13.85 -10.37
N ASP A 381 9.40 -13.51 -9.10
CA ASP A 381 8.27 -12.67 -8.63
C ASP A 381 8.37 -11.23 -9.16
N TYR A 382 9.59 -10.77 -9.46
CA TYR A 382 9.83 -9.44 -10.02
C TYR A 382 11.06 -9.40 -10.92
N ASP A 383 10.95 -8.57 -11.97
CA ASP A 383 12.03 -8.21 -12.87
C ASP A 383 12.17 -6.69 -12.87
N SER A 384 13.37 -6.19 -12.59
CA SER A 384 13.70 -4.78 -12.48
C SER A 384 14.16 -4.13 -13.78
N ARG A 385 14.39 -4.93 -14.85
CA ARG A 385 14.83 -4.42 -16.15
C ARG A 385 13.84 -3.39 -16.71
N PHE A 386 14.36 -2.30 -17.26
CA PHE A 386 13.54 -1.34 -17.97
C PHE A 386 12.89 -1.98 -19.21
N GLY A 387 11.74 -1.46 -19.61
CA GLY A 387 10.90 -2.00 -20.68
C GLY A 387 9.97 -3.13 -20.20
N SER A 388 10.50 -4.11 -19.46
CA SER A 388 9.73 -5.27 -18.99
C SER A 388 9.05 -5.03 -17.64
N ARG A 389 9.66 -4.26 -16.73
CA ARG A 389 9.22 -4.19 -15.32
C ARG A 389 7.79 -3.71 -15.08
N MET A 390 7.20 -2.94 -16.00
CA MET A 390 5.81 -2.46 -15.89
C MET A 390 4.81 -3.23 -16.76
N ARG A 391 5.28 -3.90 -17.81
CA ARG A 391 4.44 -4.54 -18.83
C ARG A 391 4.39 -6.06 -18.67
N GLY A 392 5.49 -6.66 -18.22
CA GLY A 392 5.72 -8.09 -18.25
C GLY A 392 6.07 -8.61 -19.64
N GLU A 393 6.41 -9.90 -19.69
CA GLU A 393 6.68 -10.66 -20.91
C GLU A 393 5.79 -11.92 -20.97
N GLY A 394 5.89 -12.72 -22.03
CA GLY A 394 5.12 -13.95 -22.18
C GLY A 394 3.64 -13.76 -22.54
N GLN A 395 2.92 -14.89 -22.67
CA GLN A 395 1.58 -14.94 -23.26
C GLN A 395 0.55 -14.10 -22.49
N PHE A 396 0.55 -14.18 -21.16
CA PHE A 396 -0.40 -13.41 -20.34
C PHE A 396 -0.21 -11.89 -20.50
N ALA A 397 1.05 -11.41 -20.43
CA ALA A 397 1.35 -10.00 -20.61
C ALA A 397 1.00 -9.50 -22.02
N GLN A 398 1.25 -10.31 -23.05
CA GLN A 398 0.87 -10.02 -24.43
C GLN A 398 -0.65 -9.91 -24.59
N LEU A 399 -1.41 -10.86 -24.02
CA LEU A 399 -2.87 -10.84 -24.05
C LEU A 399 -3.42 -9.58 -23.35
N LEU A 400 -2.90 -9.27 -22.16
CA LEU A 400 -3.29 -8.06 -21.42
C LEU A 400 -3.00 -6.78 -22.22
N ALA A 401 -1.82 -6.70 -22.86
CA ALA A 401 -1.43 -5.57 -23.70
C ALA A 401 -2.36 -5.42 -24.91
N GLN A 402 -2.70 -6.51 -25.60
CA GLN A 402 -3.61 -6.51 -26.74
C GLN A 402 -5.01 -6.07 -26.33
N ARG A 403 -5.56 -6.63 -25.24
CA ARG A 403 -6.84 -6.22 -24.66
C ARG A 403 -6.88 -4.73 -24.36
N PHE A 404 -5.85 -4.21 -23.68
CA PHE A 404 -5.73 -2.78 -23.41
C PHE A 404 -5.70 -1.93 -24.68
N GLN A 405 -4.89 -2.30 -25.66
CA GLN A 405 -4.74 -1.55 -26.92
C GLN A 405 -6.05 -1.52 -27.73
N LEU A 406 -6.73 -2.66 -27.84
CA LEU A 406 -8.02 -2.76 -28.54
C LEU A 406 -9.11 -1.94 -27.83
N ALA A 407 -9.18 -2.00 -26.50
CA ALA A 407 -10.09 -1.20 -25.71
C ALA A 407 -9.80 0.30 -25.86
N CYS A 408 -8.54 0.72 -25.78
CA CYS A 408 -8.15 2.11 -26.02
C CYS A 408 -8.54 2.60 -27.40
N LYS A 409 -8.31 1.80 -28.45
CA LYS A 409 -8.69 2.14 -29.82
C LYS A 409 -10.22 2.28 -29.96
N ARG A 410 -10.98 1.33 -29.41
CA ARG A 410 -12.45 1.33 -29.44
C ARG A 410 -13.04 2.54 -28.71
N LEU A 411 -12.50 2.90 -27.55
CA LEU A 411 -13.01 3.98 -26.69
C LEU A 411 -12.42 5.37 -27.03
N GLY A 412 -11.47 5.42 -27.97
CA GLY A 412 -10.83 6.66 -28.41
C GLY A 412 -9.83 7.26 -27.42
N PHE A 413 -9.21 6.43 -26.57
CA PHE A 413 -8.12 6.86 -25.69
C PHE A 413 -6.81 7.08 -26.46
N ASN A 414 -5.92 7.90 -25.89
CA ASN A 414 -4.52 8.05 -26.32
C ASN A 414 -4.35 8.49 -27.78
N ARG A 415 -5.35 9.16 -28.36
CA ARG A 415 -5.22 9.69 -29.72
C ARG A 415 -4.21 10.84 -29.75
N ARG A 416 -3.39 10.90 -30.80
CA ARG A 416 -2.31 11.90 -30.95
C ARG A 416 -2.84 13.33 -30.98
N ASP A 417 -3.99 13.55 -31.59
CA ASP A 417 -4.68 14.84 -31.66
C ASP A 417 -5.23 15.30 -30.30
N GLN A 418 -5.30 14.41 -29.32
CA GLN A 418 -5.78 14.68 -27.97
C GLN A 418 -4.63 14.72 -26.93
N ASN A 419 -3.37 14.68 -27.38
CA ASN A 419 -2.23 14.75 -26.48
C ASN A 419 -2.16 16.13 -25.82
N TYR A 420 -2.51 16.19 -24.53
CA TYR A 420 -2.71 17.45 -23.83
C TYR A 420 -1.41 18.26 -23.65
N GLY A 421 -0.24 17.61 -23.60
CA GLY A 421 1.10 18.22 -23.60
C GLY A 421 1.29 19.43 -22.68
N LEU A 422 2.04 19.28 -21.60
CA LEU A 422 2.24 20.38 -20.64
C LEU A 422 3.21 21.46 -21.17
N ASP A 423 2.84 22.72 -21.02
CA ASP A 423 3.57 23.88 -21.56
C ASP A 423 4.70 24.34 -20.63
N CYS A 424 5.94 23.96 -20.95
CA CYS A 424 7.11 24.37 -20.17
C CYS A 424 7.57 25.82 -20.47
N SER A 425 7.10 26.43 -21.57
CA SER A 425 7.55 27.75 -22.02
C SER A 425 7.02 28.90 -21.15
N ARG A 426 5.96 28.65 -20.38
CA ARG A 426 5.32 29.64 -19.49
C ARG A 426 6.05 29.87 -18.18
N PHE A 427 7.04 29.03 -17.88
CA PHE A 427 7.78 29.09 -16.62
C PHE A 427 8.39 30.47 -16.42
N VAL A 428 8.24 30.98 -15.20
CA VAL A 428 8.81 32.27 -14.79
C VAL A 428 9.26 32.18 -13.35
N VAL A 429 10.35 32.86 -13.01
CA VAL A 429 10.76 33.06 -11.62
C VAL A 429 10.15 34.37 -11.14
N PRO A 430 9.20 34.35 -10.19
CA PRO A 430 8.58 35.58 -9.67
C PRO A 430 9.64 36.57 -9.16
N GLY A 431 9.48 37.85 -9.50
CA GLY A 431 10.39 38.91 -9.06
C GLY A 431 11.68 39.05 -9.87
N ARG A 432 11.96 38.18 -10.85
CA ARG A 432 13.03 38.44 -11.83
C ARG A 432 12.49 39.26 -13.00
N GLN A 433 13.17 40.36 -13.30
CA GLN A 433 12.93 41.16 -14.50
C GLN A 433 13.22 40.28 -15.74
N MET A 434 12.31 40.26 -16.72
CA MET A 434 12.58 39.55 -17.98
C MET A 434 13.84 40.16 -18.61
N PRO A 435 14.75 39.35 -19.18
CA PRO A 435 15.85 39.88 -19.96
C PRO A 435 15.26 40.77 -21.07
N LEU A 436 15.65 42.05 -21.11
CA LEU A 436 15.42 42.87 -22.28
C LEU A 436 16.17 42.19 -23.43
N LEU A 437 15.40 41.67 -24.38
CA LEU A 437 15.91 41.02 -25.60
C LEU A 437 16.77 41.97 -26.42
#